data_AF-A0A7C4V6R9-F1
#
_entry.id   AF-A0A7C4V6R9-F1
#
_cell.length_a   1.000
_cell.length_b   1.000
_cell.length_c   1.000
_cell.angle_alpha   90.00
_cell.angle_beta   90.00
_cell.angle_gamma   90.00
#
_symmetry.space_group_name_H-M   'P 1'
#
loop_
_entity.id
_entity.type
_entity.pdbx_description
1 polymer ?
#
loop_
_entity_poly.entity_id
_entity_poly.type
_entity_poly.pdbx_seq_one_letter_code
_entity_poly.pdbx_strand_id
1 'polypeptide(L)'
;MSIGSEIVSLSVLDMAKQFVANAAFGFLVPKPVPVRMGEVLEHVNKTVSVTPKVLKLVLQSDARFAPDGRRWRVMPPELDGRRPVEASIVRVLQWAQIPVNVSALGGIIASTYGKTPEAMTEVVKRLVSRREEFFLLSDESVGLSEWLLDITSDREEDVQFDNFEDKSELEALESFAKEVNWEAASCTEASLRLLDLAGRPVSSKALGWFCWLAYRDKYIPSKHFNELATGGKAGLLSNGLWCGPSIVARFNEVLAELHEIGPDVELYPEDLPKPITVEPEDLASIVELVLSGEEACRVPELVESQFNLTPKDPGYDQVRSAVEKGLRSDPRVMWVGWDRWQRAVPVPDEVTRLPEELTPVYLDIEGVGGQKLDQELEDEGLEADLAQQLNDPLVRLGGTAEPQEDGRVRCVVTYWLRQLGLLAVPGESEVFPRQPEYLLVDLVDDEGTVYRCWYNNQIELLFGLKQWYDRVKLPGSGGVFYLVPESPGRYKLVYEGEEDERVFIEPQRLKDLLELRETAMMTETSTWEIVQEVMRGHSKGVPFSLLCAEVRVVRQSSARLVASILSSYHGFYERGGLWHFNERDASKGFKKQKRKYIVKR
;
A
#
# COMPACT_ATOMS: atom_id res chain seq x y z
N MET A 1 -6.38 50.59 15.99
CA MET A 1 -4.95 50.89 16.24
C MET A 1 -4.35 51.20 14.90
N SER A 2 -3.76 52.38 14.75
CA SER A 2 -3.19 52.87 13.49
C SER A 2 -2.12 51.88 13.00
N ILE A 3 -2.32 51.38 11.79
CA ILE A 3 -1.28 50.70 11.01
C ILE A 3 -0.69 51.79 10.12
N GLY A 4 0.03 52.72 10.76
CA GLY A 4 0.66 53.85 10.10
C GLY A 4 2.10 53.98 10.59
N SER A 5 3.03 53.92 9.64
CA SER A 5 4.41 54.44 9.72
C SER A 5 5.60 53.59 10.20
N GLU A 6 5.54 52.25 10.25
CA GLU A 6 6.75 51.42 10.13
C GLU A 6 6.41 50.10 9.40
N ILE A 7 6.64 50.02 8.08
CA ILE A 7 6.78 48.70 7.42
C ILE A 7 8.13 48.13 7.92
N VAL A 8 8.14 47.63 9.15
CA VAL A 8 9.23 46.81 9.65
C VAL A 8 9.35 45.66 8.67
N SER A 9 10.48 45.54 7.99
CA SER A 9 10.76 44.41 7.10
C SER A 9 10.75 43.13 7.94
N LEU A 10 9.60 42.47 8.04
CA LEU A 10 9.49 41.18 8.69
C LEU A 10 10.48 40.24 8.01
N SER A 11 11.28 39.53 8.79
CA SER A 11 12.13 38.48 8.23
C SER A 11 11.24 37.33 7.73
N VAL A 12 11.72 36.54 6.75
CA VAL A 12 11.00 35.34 6.29
C VAL A 12 10.74 34.38 7.47
N LEU A 13 11.65 34.34 8.44
CA LEU A 13 11.49 33.57 9.66
C LEU A 13 10.31 34.07 10.51
N ASP A 14 10.17 35.38 10.71
CA ASP A 14 9.06 35.93 11.50
C ASP A 14 7.71 35.69 10.82
N MET A 15 7.67 35.78 9.49
CA MET A 15 6.49 35.41 8.70
C MET A 15 6.14 33.93 8.88
N ALA A 16 7.14 33.04 8.81
CA ALA A 16 6.94 31.60 9.00
C ALA A 16 6.43 31.28 10.41
N LYS A 17 6.97 31.94 11.46
CA LYS A 17 6.47 31.80 12.84
C LYS A 17 5.00 32.23 12.98
N GLN A 18 4.62 33.37 12.39
CA GLN A 18 3.22 33.81 12.41
C GLN A 18 2.30 32.83 11.67
N PHE A 19 2.75 32.28 10.54
CA PHE A 19 2.01 31.28 9.80
C PHE A 19 1.78 30.00 10.62
N VAL A 20 2.83 29.49 11.28
CA VAL A 20 2.74 28.36 12.21
C VAL A 20 1.78 28.66 13.38
N ALA A 21 1.88 29.87 13.95
CA ALA A 21 1.02 30.30 15.03
C ALA A 21 -0.46 30.38 14.59
N ASN A 22 -0.74 30.86 13.38
CA ASN A 22 -2.09 30.90 12.81
C ASN A 22 -2.67 29.49 12.60
N ALA A 23 -1.88 28.54 12.10
CA ALA A 23 -2.29 27.14 11.97
C ALA A 23 -2.60 26.51 13.34
N ALA A 24 -1.73 26.71 14.34
CA ALA A 24 -1.96 26.22 15.70
C ALA A 24 -3.20 26.88 16.35
N PHE A 25 -3.41 28.17 16.11
CA PHE A 25 -4.56 28.91 16.59
C PHE A 25 -5.88 28.33 16.08
N GLY A 26 -5.99 28.10 14.77
CA GLY A 26 -7.19 27.54 14.15
C GLY A 26 -7.59 26.18 14.73
N PHE A 27 -6.59 25.37 15.11
CA PHE A 27 -6.81 24.08 15.75
C PHE A 27 -7.18 24.16 17.23
N LEU A 28 -6.50 25.03 17.98
CA LEU A 28 -6.63 25.13 19.44
C LEU A 28 -7.86 25.92 19.88
N VAL A 29 -8.24 26.96 19.16
CA VAL A 29 -9.39 27.82 19.51
C VAL A 29 -10.69 27.06 19.75
N PRO A 30 -11.13 26.10 18.88
CA PRO A 30 -12.39 25.40 19.10
C PRO A 30 -12.32 24.37 20.26
N LYS A 31 -11.15 24.17 20.89
CA LYS A 31 -10.96 23.14 21.92
C LYS A 31 -11.28 23.71 23.30
N PRO A 32 -12.22 23.12 24.05
CA PRO A 32 -12.61 23.62 25.37
C PRO A 32 -11.56 23.31 26.45
N VAL A 33 -10.63 22.40 26.18
CA VAL A 33 -9.60 21.92 27.11
C VAL A 33 -8.21 22.10 26.50
N PRO A 34 -7.18 22.33 27.33
CA PRO A 34 -5.79 22.34 26.86
C PRO A 34 -5.43 21.04 26.14
N VAL A 35 -4.66 21.17 25.06
CA VAL A 35 -4.34 20.11 24.09
C VAL A 35 -2.86 19.73 24.20
N ARG A 36 -2.53 18.45 23.96
CA ARG A 36 -1.14 17.99 23.98
C ARG A 36 -0.37 18.55 22.78
N MET A 37 0.91 18.83 22.96
CA MET A 37 1.73 19.39 21.89
C MET A 37 1.86 18.47 20.66
N GLY A 38 1.88 17.15 20.85
CA GLY A 38 1.87 16.19 19.74
C GLY A 38 0.63 16.31 18.83
N GLU A 39 -0.55 16.57 19.39
CA GLU A 39 -1.79 16.76 18.61
C GLU A 39 -1.77 18.10 17.84
N VAL A 40 -1.22 19.15 18.45
CA VAL A 40 -1.03 20.45 17.78
C VAL A 40 -0.03 20.31 16.63
N LEU A 41 1.06 19.57 16.85
CA LEU A 41 2.09 19.31 15.85
C LEU A 41 1.54 18.56 14.64
N GLU A 42 0.73 17.52 14.86
CA GLU A 42 0.08 16.77 13.80
C GLU A 42 -0.79 17.67 12.92
N HIS A 43 -1.57 18.58 13.53
CA HIS A 43 -2.41 19.50 12.78
C HIS A 43 -1.59 20.52 11.96
N VAL A 44 -0.60 21.16 12.59
CA VAL A 44 0.25 22.18 11.93
C VAL A 44 1.01 21.57 10.75
N ASN A 45 1.50 20.33 10.89
CA ASN A 45 2.25 19.61 9.85
C ASN A 45 1.43 19.27 8.59
N LYS A 46 0.10 19.46 8.60
CA LYS A 46 -0.72 19.40 7.38
C LYS A 46 -0.48 20.58 6.44
N THR A 47 0.09 21.67 6.95
CA THR A 47 0.29 22.93 6.21
C THR A 47 1.76 23.31 6.03
N VAL A 48 2.58 23.12 7.06
CA VAL A 48 4.01 23.49 7.07
C VAL A 48 4.78 22.52 7.94
N SER A 49 5.98 22.11 7.52
CA SER A 49 6.80 21.13 8.25
C SER A 49 7.50 21.78 9.44
N VAL A 50 7.19 21.29 10.64
CA VAL A 50 7.66 21.85 11.91
C VAL A 50 8.07 20.72 12.85
N THR A 51 9.14 20.94 13.62
CA THR A 51 9.59 20.03 14.68
C THR A 51 8.94 20.39 16.02
N PRO A 52 8.84 19.45 17.00
CA PRO A 52 8.32 19.76 18.33
C PRO A 52 9.03 20.95 19.00
N LYS A 53 10.36 21.06 18.83
CA LYS A 53 11.18 22.19 19.34
C LYS A 53 10.69 23.52 18.77
N VAL A 54 10.54 23.61 17.45
CA VAL A 54 10.14 24.85 16.76
C VAL A 54 8.70 25.22 17.09
N LEU A 55 7.77 24.25 17.13
CA LEU A 55 6.39 24.51 17.54
C LEU A 55 6.33 25.09 18.95
N LYS A 56 7.04 24.46 19.90
CA LYS A 56 7.09 24.95 21.29
C LYS A 56 7.61 26.38 21.38
N LEU A 57 8.68 26.70 20.65
CA LEU A 57 9.22 28.06 20.56
C LEU A 57 8.19 29.06 20.04
N VAL A 58 7.49 28.73 18.96
CA VAL A 58 6.44 29.60 18.39
C VAL A 58 5.34 29.86 19.41
N LEU A 59 4.80 28.81 20.03
CA LEU A 59 3.72 28.94 21.01
C LEU A 59 4.15 29.71 22.26
N GLN A 60 5.40 29.58 22.71
CA GLN A 60 5.94 30.38 23.83
C GLN A 60 6.12 31.86 23.48
N SER A 61 6.37 32.17 22.21
CA SER A 61 6.63 33.53 21.74
C SER A 61 5.38 34.32 21.36
N ASP A 62 4.23 33.66 21.22
CA ASP A 62 2.97 34.28 20.78
C ASP A 62 1.97 34.38 21.94
N ALA A 63 1.56 35.62 22.24
CA ALA A 63 0.71 35.95 23.38
C ALA A 63 -0.72 35.34 23.30
N ARG A 64 -1.13 34.81 22.15
CA ARG A 64 -2.41 34.11 22.00
C ARG A 64 -2.42 32.77 22.72
N PHE A 65 -1.27 32.21 23.06
CA PHE A 65 -1.16 30.90 23.69
C PHE A 65 -0.66 31.01 25.12
N ALA A 66 -1.08 30.06 25.95
CA ALA A 66 -0.46 29.83 27.25
C ALA A 66 -0.24 28.34 27.49
N PRO A 67 0.86 27.98 28.18
CA PRO A 67 1.03 26.66 28.72
C PRO A 67 0.07 26.44 29.89
N ASP A 68 -0.58 25.28 29.91
CA ASP A 68 -1.36 24.75 31.03
C ASP A 68 -0.74 23.42 31.44
N GLY A 69 0.26 23.49 32.32
CA GLY A 69 1.16 22.37 32.61
C GLY A 69 1.95 21.94 31.37
N ARG A 70 1.67 20.74 30.86
CA ARG A 70 2.30 20.14 29.66
C ARG A 70 1.39 20.20 28.43
N ARG A 71 0.38 21.07 28.45
CA ARG A 71 -0.59 21.24 27.37
C ARG A 71 -0.66 22.70 26.97
N TRP A 72 -1.24 22.94 25.81
CA TRP A 72 -1.38 24.25 25.21
C TRP A 72 -2.85 24.62 25.07
N ARG A 73 -3.16 25.87 25.39
CA ARG A 73 -4.48 26.45 25.18
C ARG A 73 -4.35 27.82 24.57
N VAL A 74 -5.41 28.24 23.92
CA VAL A 74 -5.57 29.63 23.51
C VAL A 74 -6.07 30.46 24.69
N MET A 75 -5.54 31.66 24.83
CA MET A 75 -5.89 32.65 25.84
C MET A 75 -6.71 33.76 25.20
N PRO A 76 -8.06 33.67 25.21
CA PRO A 76 -8.90 34.70 24.62
C PRO A 76 -8.73 36.04 25.35
N PRO A 77 -9.01 37.17 24.66
CA PRO A 77 -8.94 38.47 25.28
C PRO A 77 -10.03 38.61 26.34
N GLU A 78 -9.82 39.48 27.33
CA GLU A 78 -10.88 39.84 28.26
C GLU A 78 -12.03 40.54 27.53
N LEU A 79 -13.26 40.10 27.83
CA LEU A 79 -14.49 40.60 27.23
C LEU A 79 -15.40 41.21 28.31
N ASP A 80 -16.08 42.31 27.96
CA ASP A 80 -17.02 43.00 28.85
C ASP A 80 -18.47 42.63 28.49
N GLY A 81 -19.11 41.83 29.34
CA GLY A 81 -20.50 41.39 29.16
C GLY A 81 -21.55 42.51 29.21
N ARG A 82 -21.16 43.75 29.55
CA ARG A 82 -22.04 44.94 29.45
C ARG A 82 -22.11 45.50 28.03
N ARG A 83 -21.15 45.17 27.17
CA ARG A 83 -21.13 45.61 25.77
C ARG A 83 -21.99 44.67 24.89
N PRO A 84 -22.50 45.15 23.75
CA PRO A 84 -23.17 44.28 22.78
C PRO A 84 -22.27 43.14 22.32
N VAL A 85 -22.87 42.00 21.95
CA VAL A 85 -22.12 40.81 21.48
C VAL A 85 -21.26 41.15 20.27
N GLU A 86 -21.73 42.05 19.41
CA GLU A 86 -20.99 42.56 18.25
C GLU A 86 -19.63 43.15 18.65
N ALA A 87 -19.57 43.95 19.71
CA ALA A 87 -18.32 44.52 20.19
C ALA A 87 -17.35 43.45 20.71
N SER A 88 -17.88 42.37 21.28
CA SER A 88 -17.06 41.22 21.69
C SER A 88 -16.53 40.44 20.49
N ILE A 89 -17.33 40.24 19.43
CA ILE A 89 -16.87 39.62 18.17
C ILE A 89 -15.74 40.45 17.57
N VAL A 90 -15.92 41.77 17.43
CA VAL A 90 -14.87 42.67 16.92
C VAL A 90 -13.61 42.58 17.76
N ARG A 91 -13.73 42.57 19.09
CA ARG A 91 -12.58 42.46 20.00
C ARG A 91 -11.81 41.15 19.81
N VAL A 92 -12.52 40.03 19.62
CA VAL A 92 -11.88 38.72 19.36
C VAL A 92 -11.20 38.73 17.99
N LEU A 93 -11.85 39.23 16.93
CA LEU A 93 -11.23 39.29 15.60
C LEU A 93 -10.01 40.23 15.56
N GLN A 94 -10.05 41.36 16.27
CA GLN A 94 -8.90 42.25 16.43
C GLN A 94 -7.76 41.65 17.25
N TRP A 95 -8.05 40.70 18.14
CA TRP A 95 -7.01 39.99 18.86
C TRP A 95 -6.45 38.82 18.04
N ALA A 96 -7.30 38.09 17.32
CA ALA A 96 -6.90 36.97 16.48
C ALA A 96 -6.11 37.42 15.25
N GLN A 97 -6.49 38.57 14.67
CA GLN A 97 -5.94 39.17 13.44
C GLN A 97 -6.00 38.27 12.19
N ILE A 98 -6.84 37.24 12.25
CA ILE A 98 -7.16 36.33 11.15
C ILE A 98 -8.64 35.97 11.23
N PRO A 99 -9.26 35.48 10.14
CA PRO A 99 -10.62 34.97 10.20
C PRO A 99 -10.77 33.85 11.24
N VAL A 100 -11.89 33.86 11.97
CA VAL A 100 -12.18 32.87 13.01
C VAL A 100 -13.52 32.21 12.73
N ASN A 101 -13.56 30.87 12.79
CA ASN A 101 -14.80 30.12 12.58
C ASN A 101 -15.92 30.55 13.55
N VAL A 102 -17.16 30.59 13.06
CA VAL A 102 -18.30 31.04 13.88
C VAL A 102 -18.48 30.19 15.14
N SER A 103 -18.26 28.88 15.07
CA SER A 103 -18.37 27.99 16.25
C SER A 103 -17.32 28.32 17.31
N ALA A 104 -16.10 28.62 16.87
CA ALA A 104 -14.98 29.05 17.68
C ALA A 104 -15.27 30.40 18.38
N LEU A 105 -15.80 31.38 17.64
CA LEU A 105 -16.27 32.65 18.21
C LEU A 105 -17.37 32.44 19.25
N GLY A 106 -18.33 31.56 18.96
CA GLY A 106 -19.38 31.17 19.89
C GLY A 106 -18.82 30.62 21.21
N GLY A 107 -17.84 29.70 21.11
CA GLY A 107 -17.15 29.12 22.26
C GLY A 107 -16.41 30.15 23.11
N ILE A 108 -15.69 31.08 22.49
CA ILE A 108 -14.94 32.14 23.19
C ILE A 108 -15.89 33.09 23.95
N ILE A 109 -17.00 33.48 23.33
CA ILE A 109 -17.87 34.57 23.81
C ILE A 109 -18.96 34.07 24.78
N ALA A 110 -19.30 32.77 24.72
CA ALA A 110 -20.45 32.21 25.44
C ALA A 110 -20.46 32.49 26.95
N SER A 111 -19.33 32.29 27.62
CA SER A 111 -19.21 32.42 29.08
C SER A 111 -19.43 33.87 29.56
N THR A 112 -18.94 34.86 28.80
CA THR A 112 -19.09 36.29 29.10
C THR A 112 -20.55 36.73 29.20
N TYR A 113 -21.44 36.10 28.43
CA TYR A 113 -22.87 36.44 28.36
C TYR A 113 -23.77 35.38 28.99
N GLY A 114 -23.22 34.42 29.74
CA GLY A 114 -23.99 33.37 30.42
C GLY A 114 -24.81 32.48 29.48
N LYS A 115 -24.31 32.20 28.27
CA LYS A 115 -24.92 31.28 27.30
C LYS A 115 -24.08 30.02 27.17
N THR A 116 -24.67 28.96 26.60
CA THR A 116 -23.88 27.80 26.13
C THR A 116 -23.16 28.15 24.83
N PRO A 117 -22.03 27.48 24.50
CA PRO A 117 -21.33 27.66 23.23
C PRO A 117 -22.22 27.54 22.00
N GLU A 118 -23.14 26.57 21.99
CA GLU A 118 -24.05 26.29 20.86
C GLU A 118 -25.07 27.42 20.71
N ALA A 119 -25.67 27.85 21.83
CA ALA A 119 -26.61 28.95 21.83
C ALA A 119 -25.95 30.28 21.42
N MET A 120 -24.69 30.50 21.83
CA MET A 120 -23.93 31.68 21.41
C MET A 120 -23.53 31.59 19.93
N THR A 121 -23.15 30.42 19.43
CA THR A 121 -22.84 30.21 18.01
C THR A 121 -23.99 30.65 17.11
N GLU A 122 -25.23 30.29 17.44
CA GLU A 122 -26.42 30.73 16.69
C GLU A 122 -26.64 32.25 16.75
N VAL A 123 -26.31 32.88 17.88
CA VAL A 123 -26.33 34.35 18.00
C VAL A 123 -25.28 34.98 17.11
N VAL A 124 -24.04 34.46 17.13
CA VAL A 124 -22.95 34.93 16.28
C VAL A 124 -23.34 34.77 14.81
N LYS A 125 -23.79 33.58 14.36
CA LYS A 125 -24.25 33.33 12.98
C LYS A 125 -25.26 34.36 12.50
N ARG A 126 -26.23 34.71 13.35
CA ARG A 126 -27.27 35.70 13.04
C ARG A 126 -26.71 37.12 12.93
N LEU A 127 -25.80 37.49 13.82
CA LEU A 127 -25.21 38.83 13.84
C LEU A 127 -24.30 39.04 12.64
N VAL A 128 -23.36 38.13 12.39
CA VAL A 128 -22.38 38.27 11.30
C VAL A 128 -23.03 38.24 9.91
N SER A 129 -24.18 37.56 9.76
CA SER A 129 -24.93 37.52 8.50
C SER A 129 -25.73 38.79 8.20
N ARG A 130 -25.94 39.68 9.18
CA ARG A 130 -26.82 40.86 9.06
C ARG A 130 -26.11 42.20 9.14
N ARG A 131 -24.84 42.18 9.51
CA ARG A 131 -24.04 43.34 9.90
C ARG A 131 -22.96 43.56 8.86
N GLU A 132 -22.85 44.78 8.35
CA GLU A 132 -21.88 45.14 7.31
C GLU A 132 -20.45 45.18 7.85
N GLU A 133 -20.27 45.22 9.17
CA GLU A 133 -18.96 45.21 9.82
C GLU A 133 -18.19 43.87 9.65
N PHE A 134 -18.86 42.80 9.21
CA PHE A 134 -18.27 41.47 9.05
C PHE A 134 -18.41 40.93 7.63
N PHE A 135 -17.46 40.10 7.23
CA PHE A 135 -17.58 39.25 6.05
C PHE A 135 -17.44 37.77 6.42
N LEU A 136 -18.10 36.91 5.66
CA LEU A 136 -18.08 35.45 5.83
C LEU A 136 -17.29 34.79 4.71
N LEU A 137 -16.45 33.84 5.10
CA LEU A 137 -15.74 32.92 4.22
C LEU A 137 -16.56 31.63 3.99
N SER A 138 -16.17 30.86 2.97
CA SER A 138 -16.88 29.62 2.59
C SER A 138 -16.80 28.51 3.64
N ASP A 139 -15.83 28.57 4.54
CA ASP A 139 -15.61 27.64 5.66
C ASP A 139 -16.31 28.07 6.96
N GLU A 140 -17.25 29.02 6.88
CA GLU A 140 -17.88 29.68 8.03
C GLU A 140 -16.89 30.45 8.93
N SER A 141 -15.74 30.87 8.42
CA SER A 141 -14.85 31.82 9.12
C SER A 141 -15.30 33.26 8.93
N VAL A 142 -15.21 34.06 9.99
CA VAL A 142 -15.64 35.46 10.02
C VAL A 142 -14.42 36.36 10.04
N GLY A 143 -14.38 37.37 9.18
CA GLY A 143 -13.42 38.47 9.22
C GLY A 143 -14.08 39.83 9.40
N LEU A 144 -13.28 40.86 9.63
CA LEU A 144 -13.77 42.25 9.73
C LEU A 144 -13.75 42.92 8.36
N SER A 145 -14.84 43.57 7.97
CA SER A 145 -14.92 44.29 6.69
C SER A 145 -13.86 45.38 6.55
N GLU A 146 -13.32 45.88 7.67
CA GLU A 146 -12.18 46.82 7.70
C GLU A 146 -10.89 46.26 7.09
N TRP A 147 -10.76 44.93 6.95
CA TRP A 147 -9.63 44.28 6.28
C TRP A 147 -9.76 44.28 4.76
N LEU A 148 -10.99 44.49 4.26
CA LEU A 148 -11.28 44.52 2.83
C LEU A 148 -11.09 45.95 2.29
N LEU A 149 -10.91 46.05 0.97
CA LEU A 149 -10.98 47.34 0.30
C LEU A 149 -12.43 47.83 0.31
N ASP A 150 -12.67 49.00 0.90
CA ASP A 150 -13.94 49.72 0.80
C ASP A 150 -14.07 50.32 -0.61
N ILE A 151 -15.09 49.89 -1.34
CA ILE A 151 -15.37 50.32 -2.72
C ILE A 151 -16.76 50.96 -2.83
N THR A 152 -17.24 51.58 -1.76
CA THR A 152 -18.54 52.28 -1.73
C THR A 152 -18.59 53.48 -2.69
N SER A 153 -17.46 54.11 -3.00
CA SER A 153 -17.31 55.11 -4.07
C SER A 153 -16.79 54.48 -5.36
N ASP A 154 -17.21 55.03 -6.50
CA ASP A 154 -16.70 54.70 -7.84
C ASP A 154 -15.48 55.56 -8.23
N ARG A 155 -15.18 56.60 -7.45
CA ARG A 155 -14.06 57.53 -7.71
C ARG A 155 -12.79 57.04 -7.04
N GLU A 156 -11.72 56.96 -7.82
CA GLU A 156 -10.40 56.51 -7.34
C GLU A 156 -9.88 57.32 -6.14
N GLU A 157 -10.07 58.63 -6.15
CA GLU A 157 -9.62 59.53 -5.08
C GLU A 157 -10.32 59.24 -3.74
N ASP A 158 -11.63 58.94 -3.78
CA ASP A 158 -12.43 58.65 -2.60
C ASP A 158 -12.08 57.27 -2.05
N VAL A 159 -11.98 56.25 -2.93
CA VAL A 159 -11.55 54.89 -2.53
C VAL A 159 -10.16 54.92 -1.88
N GLN A 160 -9.24 55.73 -2.40
CA GLN A 160 -7.92 55.90 -1.76
C GLN A 160 -8.04 56.57 -0.39
N PHE A 161 -8.85 57.62 -0.28
CA PHE A 161 -9.05 58.36 0.96
C PHE A 161 -9.67 57.49 2.07
N ASP A 162 -10.65 56.66 1.74
CA ASP A 162 -11.37 55.82 2.71
C ASP A 162 -10.54 54.61 3.18
N ASN A 163 -9.55 54.18 2.40
CA ASN A 163 -8.81 52.94 2.67
C ASN A 163 -7.40 53.14 3.21
N PHE A 164 -6.73 54.24 2.88
CA PHE A 164 -5.30 54.42 3.12
C PHE A 164 -5.03 55.73 3.87
N GLU A 165 -4.45 55.63 5.07
CA GLU A 165 -3.97 56.80 5.83
C GLU A 165 -2.80 57.49 5.11
N ASP A 166 -1.93 56.70 4.47
CA ASP A 166 -0.87 57.15 3.57
C ASP A 166 -0.72 56.22 2.36
N LYS A 167 -0.24 56.75 1.23
CA LYS A 167 -0.19 56.02 -0.06
C LYS A 167 1.14 55.32 -0.32
N SER A 168 2.05 55.27 0.66
CA SER A 168 3.42 54.78 0.45
C SER A 168 3.46 53.31 0.02
N GLU A 169 2.57 52.47 0.55
CA GLU A 169 2.49 51.06 0.15
C GLU A 169 2.07 50.90 -1.31
N LEU A 170 1.10 51.71 -1.78
CA LEU A 170 0.61 51.70 -3.16
C LEU A 170 1.69 52.16 -4.13
N GLU A 171 2.33 53.30 -3.83
CA GLU A 171 3.43 53.86 -4.61
C GLU A 171 4.58 52.86 -4.77
N ALA A 172 4.91 52.15 -3.69
CA ALA A 172 5.94 51.10 -3.70
C ALA A 172 5.53 49.82 -4.45
N LEU A 173 4.27 49.66 -4.84
CA LEU A 173 3.75 48.52 -5.60
C LEU A 173 3.45 48.84 -7.07
N GLU A 174 3.37 50.12 -7.45
CA GLU A 174 2.96 50.53 -8.80
C GLU A 174 3.82 49.94 -9.92
N SER A 175 5.15 49.89 -9.75
CA SER A 175 6.04 49.33 -10.76
C SER A 175 5.79 47.84 -10.98
N PHE A 176 5.62 47.09 -9.89
CA PHE A 176 5.33 45.65 -9.95
C PHE A 176 3.94 45.37 -10.51
N ALA A 177 2.94 46.20 -10.15
CA ALA A 177 1.59 46.07 -10.67
C ALA A 177 1.52 46.25 -12.20
N LYS A 178 2.38 47.10 -12.79
CA LYS A 178 2.48 47.26 -14.26
C LYS A 178 3.04 46.03 -14.97
N GLU A 179 3.77 45.17 -14.27
CA GLU A 179 4.31 43.91 -14.82
C GLU A 179 3.30 42.75 -14.78
N VAL A 180 2.20 42.91 -14.03
CA VAL A 180 1.13 41.91 -13.93
C VAL A 180 0.19 42.05 -15.13
N ASN A 181 -0.07 40.94 -15.82
CA ASN A 181 -1.08 40.89 -16.88
C ASN A 181 -2.48 40.70 -16.28
N TRP A 182 -3.12 41.81 -15.92
CA TRP A 182 -4.44 41.83 -15.30
C TRP A 182 -5.58 41.38 -16.24
N GLU A 183 -5.39 41.42 -17.56
CA GLU A 183 -6.45 41.03 -18.52
C GLU A 183 -6.54 39.52 -18.73
N ALA A 184 -5.42 38.81 -18.59
CA ALA A 184 -5.32 37.38 -18.86
C ALA A 184 -5.45 36.49 -17.61
N ALA A 185 -5.45 37.08 -16.42
CA ALA A 185 -5.48 36.38 -15.14
C ALA A 185 -6.81 36.58 -14.40
N SER A 186 -7.15 35.65 -13.51
CA SER A 186 -8.14 35.96 -12.46
C SER A 186 -7.55 36.96 -11.45
N CYS A 187 -8.40 37.68 -10.70
CA CYS A 187 -7.93 38.60 -9.66
C CYS A 187 -7.02 37.89 -8.64
N THR A 188 -7.36 36.67 -8.23
CA THR A 188 -6.56 35.86 -7.31
C THR A 188 -5.18 35.51 -7.90
N GLU A 189 -5.11 35.08 -9.16
CA GLU A 189 -3.83 34.78 -9.82
C GLU A 189 -2.97 36.03 -10.01
N ALA A 190 -3.58 37.16 -10.38
CA ALA A 190 -2.91 38.45 -10.52
C ALA A 190 -2.32 38.91 -9.17
N SER A 191 -3.07 38.77 -8.08
CA SER A 191 -2.61 39.07 -6.72
C SER A 191 -1.45 38.18 -6.28
N LEU A 192 -1.51 36.87 -6.55
CA LEU A 192 -0.40 35.94 -6.28
C LEU A 192 0.87 36.36 -7.04
N ARG A 193 0.72 36.77 -8.31
CA ARG A 193 1.84 37.25 -9.12
C ARG A 193 2.41 38.56 -8.59
N LEU A 194 1.56 39.50 -8.19
CA LEU A 194 1.98 40.76 -7.59
C LEU A 194 2.76 40.52 -6.29
N LEU A 195 2.28 39.62 -5.43
CA LEU A 195 2.95 39.24 -4.19
C LEU A 195 4.35 38.65 -4.45
N ASP A 196 4.49 37.78 -5.44
CA ASP A 196 5.78 37.21 -5.84
C ASP A 196 6.75 38.26 -6.39
N LEU A 197 6.27 39.16 -7.25
CA LEU A 197 7.07 40.26 -7.81
C LEU A 197 7.53 41.24 -6.73
N ALA A 198 6.64 41.57 -5.79
CA ALA A 198 6.95 42.49 -4.69
C ALA A 198 7.98 41.89 -3.72
N GLY A 199 8.03 40.56 -3.57
CA GLY A 199 8.99 39.88 -2.71
C GLY A 199 8.89 40.25 -1.23
N ARG A 200 7.77 40.86 -0.80
CA ARG A 200 7.48 41.31 0.57
C ARG A 200 6.01 41.11 0.91
N PRO A 201 5.63 41.07 2.20
CA PRO A 201 4.23 41.03 2.59
C PRO A 201 3.47 42.28 2.12
N VAL A 202 2.22 42.10 1.69
CA VAL A 202 1.35 43.19 1.18
C VAL A 202 -0.02 43.15 1.87
N SER A 203 -0.59 44.31 2.16
CA SER A 203 -1.91 44.41 2.79
C SER A 203 -3.04 43.93 1.88
N SER A 204 -4.09 43.37 2.49
CA SER A 204 -5.31 42.96 1.79
C SER A 204 -5.94 44.11 0.98
N LYS A 205 -5.89 45.33 1.51
CA LYS A 205 -6.39 46.54 0.84
C LYS A 205 -5.56 46.92 -0.38
N ALA A 206 -4.23 46.86 -0.29
CA ALA A 206 -3.37 47.16 -1.45
C ALA A 206 -3.56 46.14 -2.58
N LEU A 207 -3.66 44.84 -2.28
CA LEU A 207 -3.99 43.82 -3.28
C LEU A 207 -5.38 44.09 -3.90
N GLY A 208 -6.36 44.39 -3.04
CA GLY A 208 -7.71 44.74 -3.48
C GLY A 208 -7.74 45.97 -4.37
N TRP A 209 -6.93 46.99 -4.09
CA TRP A 209 -6.85 48.23 -4.87
C TRP A 209 -6.47 47.96 -6.33
N PHE A 210 -5.40 47.21 -6.56
CA PHE A 210 -4.97 46.90 -7.93
C PHE A 210 -5.95 45.98 -8.66
N CYS A 211 -6.58 45.03 -7.96
CA CYS A 211 -7.69 44.27 -8.54
C CYS A 211 -8.88 45.19 -8.89
N TRP A 212 -9.29 46.09 -8.00
CA TRP A 212 -10.40 46.99 -8.27
C TRP A 212 -10.12 47.91 -9.46
N LEU A 213 -8.91 48.44 -9.60
CA LEU A 213 -8.52 49.23 -10.78
C LEU A 213 -8.67 48.44 -12.08
N ALA A 214 -8.28 47.16 -12.08
CA ALA A 214 -8.31 46.30 -13.25
C ALA A 214 -9.71 45.77 -13.61
N TYR A 215 -10.49 45.38 -12.60
CA TYR A 215 -11.76 44.64 -12.79
C TYR A 215 -13.01 45.46 -12.46
N ARG A 216 -12.87 46.61 -11.80
CA ARG A 216 -13.94 47.56 -11.43
C ARG A 216 -15.16 46.89 -10.81
N ASP A 217 -16.31 46.97 -11.48
CA ASP A 217 -17.60 46.44 -11.05
C ASP A 217 -17.62 44.91 -10.89
N LYS A 218 -16.65 44.20 -11.49
CA LYS A 218 -16.50 42.75 -11.35
C LYS A 218 -15.73 42.35 -10.09
N TYR A 219 -15.05 43.30 -9.43
CA TYR A 219 -14.28 43.02 -8.22
C TYR A 219 -15.19 42.93 -6.99
N ILE A 220 -15.13 41.80 -6.30
CA ILE A 220 -15.87 41.57 -5.04
C ILE A 220 -14.82 41.33 -3.93
N PRO A 221 -14.62 42.28 -2.99
CA PRO A 221 -13.55 42.20 -2.01
C PRO A 221 -13.56 40.93 -1.15
N SER A 222 -14.73 40.55 -0.62
CA SER A 222 -14.87 39.36 0.23
C SER A 222 -14.60 38.05 -0.53
N LYS A 223 -15.03 37.97 -1.79
CA LYS A 223 -14.76 36.81 -2.67
C LYS A 223 -13.26 36.68 -2.94
N HIS A 224 -12.58 37.77 -3.26
CA HIS A 224 -11.14 37.78 -3.49
C HIS A 224 -10.37 37.32 -2.24
N PHE A 225 -10.73 37.85 -1.07
CA PHE A 225 -10.12 37.42 0.20
C PHE A 225 -10.32 35.91 0.43
N ASN A 226 -11.54 35.39 0.22
CA ASN A 226 -11.84 33.97 0.39
C ASN A 226 -10.99 33.07 -0.53
N GLU A 227 -10.87 33.44 -1.80
CA GLU A 227 -10.08 32.70 -2.78
C GLU A 227 -8.58 32.69 -2.44
N LEU A 228 -8.03 33.82 -1.95
CA LEU A 228 -6.66 33.87 -1.47
C LEU A 228 -6.45 33.01 -0.21
N ALA A 229 -7.37 33.07 0.75
CA ALA A 229 -7.29 32.33 2.01
C ALA A 229 -7.39 30.81 1.82
N THR A 230 -8.24 30.37 0.90
CA THR A 230 -8.52 28.94 0.68
C THR A 230 -7.69 28.32 -0.44
N GLY A 231 -7.05 29.13 -1.30
CA GLY A 231 -6.28 28.66 -2.45
C GLY A 231 -4.94 28.01 -2.12
N GLY A 232 -4.47 28.06 -0.86
CA GLY A 232 -3.28 27.35 -0.36
C GLY A 232 -1.93 27.82 -0.91
N LYS A 233 -1.91 28.90 -1.71
CA LYS A 233 -0.70 29.44 -2.35
C LYS A 233 -0.14 30.71 -1.68
N ALA A 234 -1.01 31.48 -1.02
CA ALA A 234 -0.60 32.67 -0.27
C ALA A 234 -0.65 32.39 1.24
N GLY A 235 0.22 33.04 2.00
CA GLY A 235 0.24 32.95 3.46
C GLY A 235 -0.37 34.19 4.11
N LEU A 236 -1.46 34.04 4.85
CA LEU A 236 -2.03 35.13 5.67
C LEU A 236 -1.29 35.23 7.00
N LEU A 237 -0.79 36.41 7.32
CA LEU A 237 -0.07 36.73 8.55
C LEU A 237 -1.01 37.33 9.62
N SER A 238 -0.61 37.26 10.89
CA SER A 238 -1.38 37.76 12.05
C SER A 238 -1.40 39.29 12.17
N ASN A 239 -1.08 40.01 11.10
CA ASN A 239 -1.16 41.46 10.98
C ASN A 239 -1.96 41.88 9.73
N GLY A 240 -2.70 40.94 9.11
CA GLY A 240 -3.52 41.20 7.92
C GLY A 240 -2.74 41.33 6.61
N LEU A 241 -1.43 41.07 6.63
CA LEU A 241 -0.58 41.05 5.43
C LEU A 241 -0.54 39.66 4.79
N TRP A 242 -0.32 39.62 3.49
CA TRP A 242 -0.21 38.41 2.67
C TRP A 242 1.21 38.20 2.18
N CYS A 243 1.68 36.97 2.21
CA CYS A 243 2.91 36.51 1.57
C CYS A 243 2.62 35.78 0.27
N GLY A 244 3.44 36.04 -0.75
CA GLY A 244 3.38 35.33 -2.03
C GLY A 244 3.92 33.90 -1.98
N PRO A 245 3.61 33.08 -3.01
CA PRO A 245 4.08 31.69 -3.13
C PRO A 245 5.59 31.51 -2.92
N SER A 246 6.41 32.42 -3.43
CA SER A 246 7.88 32.35 -3.34
C SER A 246 8.39 32.50 -1.90
N ILE A 247 7.72 33.30 -1.08
CA ILE A 247 8.04 33.43 0.35
C ILE A 247 7.54 32.20 1.11
N VAL A 248 6.30 31.76 0.85
CA VAL A 248 5.70 30.58 1.50
C VAL A 248 6.52 29.32 1.26
N ALA A 249 7.05 29.14 0.04
CA ALA A 249 7.92 28.02 -0.31
C ALA A 249 9.20 27.95 0.54
N ARG A 250 9.64 29.08 1.12
CA ARG A 250 10.83 29.17 1.97
C ARG A 250 10.54 28.92 3.46
N PHE A 251 9.27 28.80 3.87
CA PHE A 251 8.93 28.61 5.29
C PHE A 251 9.56 27.34 5.87
N ASN A 252 9.49 26.21 5.15
CA ASN A 252 10.09 24.96 5.61
C ASN A 252 11.62 25.09 5.81
N GLU A 253 12.30 25.81 4.91
CA GLU A 253 13.74 26.05 4.98
C GLU A 253 14.12 26.84 6.24
N VAL A 254 13.48 27.99 6.46
CA VAL A 254 13.81 28.86 7.61
C VAL A 254 13.38 28.27 8.95
N LEU A 255 12.33 27.44 8.98
CA LEU A 255 11.90 26.72 10.18
C LEU A 255 12.84 25.55 10.50
N ALA A 256 13.40 24.88 9.49
CA ALA A 256 14.46 23.89 9.68
C ALA A 256 15.74 24.55 10.20
N GLU A 257 16.13 25.72 9.67
CA GLU A 257 17.25 26.49 10.21
C GLU A 257 17.00 26.86 11.68
N LEU A 258 15.82 27.37 12.03
CA LEU A 258 15.45 27.68 13.42
C LEU A 258 15.54 26.45 14.35
N HIS A 259 15.30 25.23 13.86
CA HIS A 259 15.50 24.02 14.66
C HIS A 259 16.97 23.85 15.07
N GLU A 260 17.89 24.05 14.12
CA GLU A 260 19.34 23.87 14.28
C GLU A 260 19.98 24.98 15.12
N ILE A 261 19.69 26.25 14.80
CA ILE A 261 20.36 27.41 15.43
C ILE A 261 19.55 28.06 16.55
N GLY A 262 18.28 27.67 16.72
CA GLY A 262 17.39 28.24 17.73
C GLY A 262 17.76 27.79 19.15
N PRO A 263 17.36 28.58 20.17
CA PRO A 263 17.64 28.25 21.57
C PRO A 263 17.07 26.88 21.91
N ASP A 264 17.80 26.13 22.74
CA ASP A 264 17.29 24.86 23.24
C ASP A 264 16.13 25.09 24.19
N VAL A 265 15.07 24.32 23.96
CA VAL A 265 13.87 24.31 24.81
C VAL A 265 13.75 22.92 25.37
N GLU A 266 13.59 22.82 26.69
CA GLU A 266 13.33 21.54 27.34
C GLU A 266 12.01 20.97 26.81
N LEU A 267 12.09 19.85 26.09
CA LEU A 267 10.94 19.08 25.63
C LEU A 267 10.67 17.96 26.63
N TYR A 268 9.44 17.88 27.12
CA TYR A 268 9.03 16.73 27.94
C TYR A 268 8.79 15.50 27.04
N PRO A 269 8.93 14.25 27.53
CA PRO A 269 8.61 13.07 26.72
C PRO A 269 7.15 13.03 26.22
N GLU A 270 6.23 13.65 26.96
CA GLU A 270 4.79 13.75 26.61
C GLU A 270 4.49 14.87 25.60
N ASP A 271 5.44 15.78 25.41
CA ASP A 271 5.41 16.90 24.47
C ASP A 271 5.75 16.41 23.04
N LEU A 272 6.42 15.27 22.93
CA LEU A 272 6.71 14.60 21.66
C LEU A 272 5.46 13.83 21.17
N PRO A 273 5.26 13.70 19.85
CA PRO A 273 4.27 12.75 19.33
C PRO A 273 4.60 11.38 19.93
N LYS A 274 3.64 10.80 20.64
CA LYS A 274 3.85 9.51 21.29
C LYS A 274 4.04 8.47 20.18
N PRO A 275 5.15 7.72 20.18
CA PRO A 275 5.18 6.46 19.45
C PRO A 275 3.99 5.64 19.93
N ILE A 276 3.20 5.10 19.01
CA ILE A 276 2.15 4.16 19.38
C ILE A 276 2.87 2.91 19.87
N THR A 277 2.95 2.78 21.19
CA THR A 277 3.40 1.55 21.82
C THR A 277 2.23 0.57 21.75
N VAL A 278 2.49 -0.61 21.19
CA VAL A 278 1.53 -1.70 21.19
C VAL A 278 1.54 -2.30 22.60
N GLU A 279 0.49 -2.02 23.37
CA GLU A 279 0.35 -2.52 24.74
C GLU A 279 -0.11 -3.99 24.73
N PRO A 280 0.10 -4.75 25.81
CA PRO A 280 -0.37 -6.14 25.91
C PRO A 280 -1.89 -6.28 25.71
N GLU A 281 -2.67 -5.31 26.16
CA GLU A 281 -4.12 -5.27 25.97
C GLU A 281 -4.49 -5.10 24.48
N ASP A 282 -3.74 -4.30 23.73
CA ASP A 282 -3.95 -4.14 22.28
C ASP A 282 -3.66 -5.45 21.54
N LEU A 283 -2.59 -6.16 21.91
CA LEU A 283 -2.29 -7.48 21.35
C LEU A 283 -3.39 -8.48 21.70
N ALA A 284 -3.90 -8.46 22.92
CA ALA A 284 -5.00 -9.32 23.31
C ALA A 284 -6.25 -9.05 22.45
N SER A 285 -6.60 -7.78 22.24
CA SER A 285 -7.71 -7.40 21.35
C SER A 285 -7.48 -7.85 19.91
N ILE A 286 -6.28 -7.68 19.36
CA ILE A 286 -5.94 -8.14 18.01
C ILE A 286 -6.03 -9.67 17.91
N VAL A 287 -5.55 -10.41 18.91
CA VAL A 287 -5.68 -11.86 18.92
C VAL A 287 -7.15 -12.27 18.94
N GLU A 288 -8.00 -11.62 19.74
CA GLU A 288 -9.44 -11.90 19.75
C GLU A 288 -10.12 -11.56 18.40
N LEU A 289 -9.68 -10.51 17.70
CA LEU A 289 -10.12 -10.23 16.32
C LEU A 289 -9.78 -11.40 15.38
N VAL A 290 -8.54 -11.91 15.43
CA VAL A 290 -8.11 -13.06 14.62
C VAL A 290 -8.87 -14.34 15.01
N LEU A 291 -9.18 -14.53 16.29
CA LEU A 291 -9.91 -15.71 16.77
C LEU A 291 -11.40 -15.69 16.42
N SER A 292 -12.00 -14.51 16.33
CA SER A 292 -13.40 -14.32 15.95
C SER A 292 -13.63 -14.32 14.43
N GLY A 293 -12.58 -14.13 13.64
CA GLY A 293 -12.63 -14.21 12.18
C GLY A 293 -12.85 -15.64 11.66
N GLU A 294 -13.72 -15.79 10.68
CA GLU A 294 -13.92 -17.07 9.94
C GLU A 294 -12.84 -17.29 8.86
N GLU A 295 -12.19 -16.20 8.42
CA GLU A 295 -11.14 -16.18 7.40
C GLU A 295 -9.83 -15.63 7.98
N ALA A 296 -8.72 -15.84 7.27
CA ALA A 296 -7.44 -15.28 7.67
C ALA A 296 -7.42 -13.75 7.46
N CYS A 297 -7.14 -13.01 8.52
CA CYS A 297 -7.06 -11.55 8.55
C CYS A 297 -5.68 -11.06 8.13
N ARG A 298 -5.61 -9.86 7.54
CA ARG A 298 -4.33 -9.24 7.18
C ARG A 298 -3.84 -8.29 8.25
N VAL A 299 -2.52 -8.26 8.50
CA VAL A 299 -1.91 -7.34 9.48
C VAL A 299 -2.28 -5.87 9.23
N PRO A 300 -2.24 -5.33 7.99
CA PRO A 300 -2.69 -3.95 7.73
C PRO A 300 -4.10 -3.66 8.22
N GLU A 301 -5.04 -4.60 8.01
CA GLU A 301 -6.44 -4.45 8.42
C GLU A 301 -6.58 -4.50 9.96
N LEU A 302 -5.81 -5.38 10.61
CA LEU A 302 -5.76 -5.47 12.08
C LEU A 302 -5.18 -4.20 12.70
N VAL A 303 -4.11 -3.65 12.10
CA VAL A 303 -3.47 -2.41 12.56
C VAL A 303 -4.39 -1.21 12.35
N GLU A 304 -5.03 -1.10 11.19
CA GLU A 304 -6.01 -0.06 10.90
C GLU A 304 -7.21 -0.14 11.86
N SER A 305 -7.74 -1.35 12.10
CA SER A 305 -8.88 -1.54 12.99
C SER A 305 -8.58 -1.19 14.45
N GLN A 306 -7.38 -1.50 14.96
CA GLN A 306 -7.04 -1.29 16.37
C GLN A 306 -6.44 0.11 16.63
N PHE A 307 -5.62 0.61 15.71
CA PHE A 307 -4.82 1.82 15.91
C PHE A 307 -5.19 2.96 14.96
N ASN A 308 -6.10 2.73 14.00
CA ASN A 308 -6.48 3.70 12.97
C ASN A 308 -5.27 4.23 12.18
N LEU A 309 -4.30 3.34 11.91
CA LEU A 309 -3.10 3.61 11.12
C LEU A 309 -3.16 2.88 9.79
N THR A 310 -2.76 3.58 8.74
CA THR A 310 -2.57 3.04 7.39
C THR A 310 -1.07 2.92 7.06
N PRO A 311 -0.68 2.15 6.03
CA PRO A 311 0.73 2.04 5.61
C PRO A 311 1.43 3.35 5.24
N LYS A 312 0.68 4.45 5.06
CA LYS A 312 1.23 5.77 4.73
C LYS A 312 1.53 6.60 5.98
N ASP A 313 1.05 6.19 7.15
CA ASP A 313 1.14 6.97 8.37
C ASP A 313 2.50 6.79 9.07
N PRO A 314 3.10 7.88 9.60
CA PRO A 314 4.32 7.79 10.40
C PRO A 314 4.13 6.86 11.60
N GLY A 315 5.06 5.90 11.78
CA GLY A 315 5.01 4.93 12.88
C GLY A 315 4.27 3.62 12.56
N TYR A 316 3.62 3.51 11.41
CA TYR A 316 2.94 2.27 10.99
C TYR A 316 3.87 1.05 11.01
N ASP A 317 5.08 1.15 10.44
CA ASP A 317 6.00 0.00 10.37
C ASP A 317 6.43 -0.51 11.75
N GLN A 318 6.55 0.40 12.74
CA GLN A 318 6.86 0.05 14.11
C GLN A 318 5.71 -0.73 14.76
N VAL A 319 4.48 -0.23 14.60
CA VAL A 319 3.26 -0.89 15.11
C VAL A 319 3.06 -2.25 14.43
N ARG A 320 3.16 -2.30 13.09
CA ARG A 320 3.07 -3.54 12.30
C ARG A 320 4.03 -4.60 12.83
N SER A 321 5.31 -4.24 13.01
CA SER A 321 6.33 -5.18 13.48
C SER A 321 6.05 -5.68 14.90
N ALA A 322 5.54 -4.81 15.79
CA ALA A 322 5.16 -5.19 17.13
C ALA A 322 3.95 -6.14 17.15
N VAL A 323 2.93 -5.87 16.32
CA VAL A 323 1.75 -6.73 16.14
C VAL A 323 2.16 -8.11 15.60
N GLU A 324 2.97 -8.18 14.53
CA GLU A 324 3.46 -9.44 13.98
C GLU A 324 4.26 -10.26 15.00
N LYS A 325 5.12 -9.60 15.79
CA LYS A 325 5.88 -10.26 16.86
C LYS A 325 4.97 -10.78 17.97
N GLY A 326 3.95 -10.00 18.35
CA GLY A 326 2.94 -10.40 19.32
C GLY A 326 2.17 -11.63 18.85
N LEU A 327 1.66 -11.60 17.61
CA LEU A 327 0.95 -12.71 16.99
C LEU A 327 1.83 -13.98 16.88
N ARG A 328 3.12 -13.85 16.53
CA ARG A 328 4.06 -14.99 16.51
C ARG A 328 4.24 -15.65 17.88
N SER A 329 3.97 -14.93 18.96
CA SER A 329 4.17 -15.40 20.32
C SER A 329 2.92 -16.04 20.93
N ASP A 330 1.74 -15.87 20.33
CA ASP A 330 0.49 -16.44 20.83
C ASP A 330 0.17 -17.77 20.10
N PRO A 331 0.11 -18.91 20.82
CA PRO A 331 -0.10 -20.23 20.21
C PRO A 331 -1.53 -20.46 19.69
N ARG A 332 -2.49 -19.57 20.00
CA ARG A 332 -3.89 -19.70 19.56
C ARG A 332 -4.09 -19.22 18.13
N VAL A 333 -3.12 -18.50 17.57
CA VAL A 333 -3.12 -18.01 16.20
C VAL A 333 -1.90 -18.56 15.45
N MET A 334 -1.97 -18.59 14.13
CA MET A 334 -0.86 -19.03 13.30
C MET A 334 -0.67 -18.10 12.10
N TRP A 335 0.59 -17.88 11.75
CA TRP A 335 0.95 -17.22 10.50
C TRP A 335 0.72 -18.20 9.36
N VAL A 336 0.06 -17.76 8.29
CA VAL A 336 -0.29 -18.62 7.13
C VAL A 336 0.27 -18.09 5.81
N GLY A 337 1.29 -17.24 5.88
CA GLY A 337 1.95 -16.63 4.72
C GLY A 337 1.66 -15.16 4.57
N TRP A 338 2.51 -14.47 3.79
CA TRP A 338 2.41 -13.03 3.54
C TRP A 338 2.21 -12.24 4.85
N ASP A 339 1.18 -11.40 4.91
CA ASP A 339 0.73 -10.66 6.07
C ASP A 339 -0.54 -11.26 6.70
N ARG A 340 -0.81 -12.56 6.49
CA ARG A 340 -2.06 -13.22 6.89
C ARG A 340 -1.95 -14.06 8.15
N TRP A 341 -2.94 -13.92 9.01
CA TRP A 341 -3.05 -14.61 10.29
C TRP A 341 -4.44 -15.19 10.47
N GLN A 342 -4.53 -16.38 11.03
CA GLN A 342 -5.79 -17.00 11.40
C GLN A 342 -5.70 -17.69 12.75
N ARG A 343 -6.85 -18.10 13.27
CA ARG A 343 -6.93 -19.06 14.37
C ARG A 343 -6.07 -20.29 14.06
N ALA A 344 -5.28 -20.72 15.04
CA ALA A 344 -4.48 -21.93 14.95
C ALA A 344 -5.41 -23.13 14.75
N VAL A 345 -5.22 -23.81 13.62
CA VAL A 345 -5.90 -25.06 13.29
C VAL A 345 -4.84 -26.10 12.96
N PRO A 346 -5.07 -27.38 13.28
CA PRO A 346 -4.17 -28.43 12.84
C PRO A 346 -4.13 -28.44 11.31
N VAL A 347 -2.92 -28.41 10.75
CA VAL A 347 -2.72 -28.65 9.33
C VAL A 347 -3.16 -30.08 9.03
N PRO A 348 -3.99 -30.33 7.99
CA PRO A 348 -4.44 -31.68 7.67
C PRO A 348 -3.26 -32.63 7.42
N ASP A 349 -3.35 -33.86 7.95
CA ASP A 349 -2.25 -34.84 7.87
C ASP A 349 -1.79 -35.09 6.42
N GLU A 350 -2.73 -35.09 5.46
CA GLU A 350 -2.47 -35.26 4.03
C GLU A 350 -1.55 -34.19 3.43
N VAL A 351 -1.52 -32.99 4.00
CA VAL A 351 -0.67 -31.86 3.55
C VAL A 351 0.77 -32.02 4.06
N THR A 352 0.96 -32.71 5.18
CA THR A 352 2.26 -32.79 5.87
C THR A 352 3.23 -33.79 5.25
N ARG A 353 2.77 -34.63 4.31
CA ARG A 353 3.56 -35.70 3.71
C ARG A 353 3.37 -35.75 2.21
N LEU A 354 4.39 -36.23 1.50
CA LEU A 354 4.25 -36.57 0.10
C LEU A 354 3.24 -37.73 -0.04
N PRO A 355 2.19 -37.61 -0.88
CA PRO A 355 1.27 -38.70 -1.16
C PRO A 355 2.00 -39.96 -1.64
N GLU A 356 1.53 -41.14 -1.21
CA GLU A 356 2.14 -42.42 -1.56
C GLU A 356 2.14 -42.66 -3.07
N GLU A 357 1.10 -42.21 -3.77
CA GLU A 357 0.96 -42.30 -5.23
C GLU A 357 2.02 -41.47 -5.98
N LEU A 358 2.60 -40.46 -5.34
CA LEU A 358 3.70 -39.68 -5.90
C LEU A 358 5.09 -40.23 -5.54
N THR A 359 5.15 -41.19 -4.62
CA THR A 359 6.41 -41.79 -4.18
C THR A 359 6.93 -42.77 -5.23
N PRO A 360 8.18 -42.62 -5.71
CA PRO A 360 8.74 -43.51 -6.71
C PRO A 360 8.82 -44.97 -6.24
N VAL A 361 8.34 -45.89 -7.07
CA VAL A 361 8.40 -47.34 -6.86
C VAL A 361 9.71 -47.86 -7.45
N TYR A 362 10.52 -48.52 -6.61
CA TYR A 362 11.74 -49.19 -7.02
C TYR A 362 11.56 -50.70 -6.91
N LEU A 363 11.72 -51.41 -8.03
CA LEU A 363 11.69 -52.87 -8.07
C LEU A 363 13.12 -53.39 -8.27
N ASP A 364 13.45 -54.47 -7.56
CA ASP A 364 14.74 -55.16 -7.71
C ASP A 364 14.58 -56.36 -8.64
N ILE A 365 14.47 -56.10 -9.95
CA ILE A 365 14.25 -57.13 -10.97
C ILE A 365 15.56 -57.39 -11.71
N GLU A 366 15.97 -58.66 -11.76
CA GLU A 366 17.14 -59.10 -12.50
C GLU A 366 16.75 -59.66 -13.87
N GLY A 367 17.48 -59.25 -14.89
CA GLY A 367 17.39 -59.82 -16.23
C GLY A 367 18.23 -61.08 -16.40
N VAL A 368 18.21 -61.63 -17.62
CA VAL A 368 19.02 -62.80 -17.99
C VAL A 368 20.51 -62.51 -17.77
N GLY A 369 21.13 -63.23 -16.84
CA GLY A 369 22.54 -63.05 -16.45
C GLY A 369 22.78 -62.27 -15.15
N GLY A 370 21.74 -62.05 -14.33
CA GLY A 370 21.86 -61.47 -12.98
C GLY A 370 22.11 -59.96 -12.96
N GLN A 371 21.86 -59.27 -14.08
CA GLN A 371 21.97 -57.82 -14.15
C GLN A 371 20.63 -57.19 -13.77
N LYS A 372 20.61 -56.29 -12.78
CA LYS A 372 19.42 -55.50 -12.44
C LYS A 372 18.97 -54.67 -13.65
N LEU A 373 17.68 -54.74 -13.97
CA LEU A 373 17.12 -54.04 -15.14
C LEU A 373 16.91 -52.55 -14.88
N ASP A 374 16.42 -52.23 -13.68
CA ASP A 374 16.12 -50.88 -13.24
C ASP A 374 17.28 -50.34 -12.40
N GLN A 375 18.16 -49.56 -13.02
CA GLN A 375 19.32 -48.93 -12.37
C GLN A 375 19.40 -47.46 -12.73
N GLU A 376 19.65 -46.62 -11.73
CA GLU A 376 19.93 -45.21 -11.94
C GLU A 376 21.41 -44.98 -12.26
N LEU A 377 21.68 -44.01 -13.14
CA LEU A 377 23.00 -43.50 -13.47
C LEU A 377 23.21 -42.13 -12.81
N GLU A 378 24.47 -41.82 -12.50
CA GLU A 378 24.95 -40.47 -12.22
C GLU A 378 24.83 -39.59 -13.47
N ASP A 379 24.86 -38.26 -13.29
CA ASP A 379 24.62 -37.30 -14.37
C ASP A 379 25.61 -37.45 -15.55
N GLU A 380 26.88 -37.78 -15.29
CA GLU A 380 27.89 -38.03 -16.35
C GLU A 380 27.61 -39.30 -17.16
N GLY A 381 26.75 -40.19 -16.63
CA GLY A 381 26.29 -41.39 -17.29
C GLY A 381 25.12 -41.15 -18.25
N LEU A 382 24.42 -40.02 -18.13
CA LEU A 382 23.24 -39.71 -18.94
C LEU A 382 23.63 -39.28 -20.37
N GLU A 383 22.80 -39.60 -21.35
CA GLU A 383 22.97 -39.21 -22.75
C GLU A 383 22.18 -37.94 -23.10
N ALA A 384 22.55 -37.29 -24.20
CA ALA A 384 21.97 -36.02 -24.66
C ALA A 384 22.00 -34.94 -23.56
N ASP A 385 20.93 -34.17 -23.43
CA ASP A 385 20.72 -33.12 -22.44
C ASP A 385 19.87 -33.60 -21.25
N LEU A 386 19.73 -34.91 -21.04
CA LEU A 386 18.88 -35.48 -19.99
C LEU A 386 19.22 -34.95 -18.60
N ALA A 387 20.51 -34.78 -18.27
CA ALA A 387 20.93 -34.22 -16.99
C ALA A 387 20.37 -32.80 -16.75
N GLN A 388 20.25 -31.98 -17.81
CA GLN A 388 19.63 -30.66 -17.73
C GLN A 388 18.11 -30.78 -17.61
N GLN A 389 17.49 -31.65 -18.41
CA GLN A 389 16.03 -31.85 -18.39
C GLN A 389 15.50 -32.40 -17.05
N LEU A 390 16.33 -33.11 -16.27
CA LEU A 390 15.96 -33.55 -14.92
C LEU A 390 15.69 -32.40 -13.95
N ASN A 391 16.18 -31.19 -14.24
CA ASN A 391 15.91 -30.00 -13.43
C ASN A 391 14.61 -29.28 -13.83
N ASP A 392 13.99 -29.63 -14.96
CA ASP A 392 12.70 -29.07 -15.38
C ASP A 392 11.62 -29.45 -14.35
N PRO A 393 10.89 -28.49 -13.75
CA PRO A 393 9.78 -28.76 -12.83
C PRO A 393 8.74 -29.75 -13.36
N LEU A 394 8.40 -29.70 -14.65
CA LEU A 394 7.46 -30.66 -15.23
C LEU A 394 7.98 -32.09 -15.14
N VAL A 395 9.28 -32.28 -15.33
CA VAL A 395 9.94 -33.58 -15.25
C VAL A 395 10.13 -33.98 -13.78
N ARG A 396 10.62 -33.08 -12.93
CA ARG A 396 10.95 -33.38 -11.53
C ARG A 396 9.70 -33.60 -10.67
N LEU A 397 8.75 -32.68 -10.73
CA LEU A 397 7.55 -32.63 -9.87
C LEU A 397 6.28 -33.15 -10.55
N GLY A 398 6.27 -33.24 -11.89
CA GLY A 398 5.05 -33.58 -12.64
C GLY A 398 4.11 -32.39 -12.82
N GLY A 399 4.57 -31.16 -12.65
CA GLY A 399 3.77 -29.95 -12.84
C GLY A 399 4.61 -28.69 -12.67
N THR A 400 4.02 -27.55 -13.01
CA THR A 400 4.69 -26.25 -12.86
C THR A 400 3.69 -25.15 -12.52
N ALA A 401 4.20 -24.04 -12.00
CA ALA A 401 3.49 -22.81 -11.74
C ALA A 401 4.44 -21.62 -12.02
N GLU A 402 4.33 -21.08 -13.23
CA GLU A 402 5.28 -20.11 -13.79
C GLU A 402 4.63 -18.75 -14.00
N PRO A 403 5.12 -17.68 -13.34
CA PRO A 403 4.70 -16.31 -13.61
C PRO A 403 4.87 -15.95 -15.09
N GLN A 404 3.88 -15.25 -15.63
CA GLN A 404 3.85 -14.73 -16.99
C GLN A 404 4.02 -13.20 -16.98
N GLU A 405 4.38 -12.62 -18.11
CA GLU A 405 4.57 -11.16 -18.25
C GLU A 405 3.28 -10.36 -17.97
N ASP A 406 2.12 -10.97 -18.16
CA ASP A 406 0.80 -10.37 -17.88
C ASP A 406 0.40 -10.42 -16.39
N GLY A 407 1.29 -10.94 -15.53
CA GLY A 407 1.07 -11.08 -14.10
C GLY A 407 0.26 -12.32 -13.68
N ARG A 408 -0.22 -13.13 -14.63
CA ARG A 408 -0.84 -14.43 -14.33
C ARG A 408 0.25 -15.46 -14.03
N VAL A 409 -0.12 -16.54 -13.34
CA VAL A 409 0.74 -17.71 -13.14
C VAL A 409 0.18 -18.83 -13.99
N ARG A 410 0.92 -19.28 -14.99
CA ARG A 410 0.55 -20.42 -15.83
C ARG A 410 0.86 -21.71 -15.08
N CYS A 411 -0.16 -22.52 -14.83
CA CYS A 411 -0.09 -23.76 -14.08
C CYS A 411 -0.33 -24.95 -15.00
N VAL A 412 0.56 -25.95 -14.93
CA VAL A 412 0.47 -27.18 -15.73
C VAL A 412 0.40 -28.39 -14.81
N VAL A 413 -0.54 -29.29 -15.07
CA VAL A 413 -0.85 -30.43 -14.20
C VAL A 413 -0.77 -31.74 -14.96
N THR A 414 0.05 -32.68 -14.49
CA THR A 414 0.08 -34.06 -15.04
C THR A 414 -0.90 -34.98 -14.33
N TYR A 415 -1.03 -36.21 -14.84
CA TYR A 415 -2.01 -37.20 -14.39
C TYR A 415 -2.19 -37.32 -12.87
N TRP A 416 -1.12 -37.63 -12.13
CA TRP A 416 -1.26 -37.88 -10.69
C TRP A 416 -1.61 -36.63 -9.90
N LEU A 417 -1.05 -35.47 -10.26
CA LEU A 417 -1.42 -34.21 -9.63
C LEU A 417 -2.90 -33.88 -9.89
N ARG A 418 -3.40 -34.15 -11.10
CA ARG A 418 -4.83 -33.99 -11.42
C ARG A 418 -5.70 -34.96 -10.64
N GLN A 419 -5.31 -36.23 -10.51
CA GLN A 419 -6.10 -37.22 -9.78
C GLN A 419 -6.20 -36.90 -8.28
N LEU A 420 -5.11 -36.40 -7.71
CA LEU A 420 -5.01 -36.08 -6.28
C LEU A 420 -5.50 -34.65 -5.94
N GLY A 421 -5.74 -33.80 -6.95
CA GLY A 421 -6.12 -32.41 -6.72
C GLY A 421 -4.97 -31.57 -6.18
N LEU A 422 -3.78 -31.76 -6.74
CA LEU A 422 -2.55 -31.11 -6.35
C LEU A 422 -2.06 -30.17 -7.45
N LEU A 423 -1.25 -29.19 -7.06
CA LEU A 423 -0.46 -28.35 -7.96
C LEU A 423 0.99 -28.32 -7.47
N ALA A 424 1.93 -28.57 -8.36
CA ALA A 424 3.35 -28.39 -8.08
C ALA A 424 3.72 -26.92 -8.24
N VAL A 425 4.32 -26.33 -7.20
CA VAL A 425 4.83 -24.96 -7.21
C VAL A 425 6.30 -24.98 -6.81
N PRO A 426 7.22 -24.84 -7.77
CA PRO A 426 8.66 -24.90 -7.47
C PRO A 426 9.09 -23.85 -6.45
N GLY A 427 9.99 -24.20 -5.53
CA GLY A 427 10.41 -23.33 -4.42
C GLY A 427 11.28 -22.13 -4.83
N GLU A 428 11.76 -22.07 -6.07
CA GLU A 428 12.38 -20.88 -6.67
C GLU A 428 11.37 -19.90 -7.27
N SER A 429 10.08 -20.23 -7.24
CA SER A 429 9.02 -19.40 -7.79
C SER A 429 8.71 -18.20 -6.89
N GLU A 430 8.54 -17.02 -7.49
CA GLU A 430 8.06 -15.81 -6.82
C GLU A 430 6.54 -15.86 -6.51
N VAL A 431 5.87 -16.94 -6.92
CA VAL A 431 4.42 -17.12 -6.77
C VAL A 431 4.01 -17.19 -5.31
N PHE A 432 4.75 -17.96 -4.49
CA PHE A 432 4.45 -18.18 -3.07
C PHE A 432 5.66 -17.87 -2.17
N PRO A 433 5.45 -17.27 -0.99
CA PRO A 433 6.52 -17.02 -0.04
C PRO A 433 7.07 -18.33 0.53
N ARG A 434 8.39 -18.39 0.74
CA ARG A 434 9.08 -19.57 1.31
C ARG A 434 8.78 -19.83 2.79
N GLN A 435 8.14 -18.89 3.47
CA GLN A 435 7.76 -19.01 4.87
C GLN A 435 6.33 -18.50 5.09
N PRO A 436 5.60 -19.10 6.04
CA PRO A 436 5.96 -20.26 6.86
C PRO A 436 5.93 -21.58 6.07
N GLU A 437 6.25 -22.70 6.74
CA GLU A 437 6.28 -24.05 6.11
C GLU A 437 4.96 -24.38 5.40
N TYR A 438 3.84 -24.05 6.05
CA TYR A 438 2.50 -24.24 5.51
C TYR A 438 1.85 -22.89 5.22
N LEU A 439 1.51 -22.64 3.95
CA LEU A 439 0.74 -21.47 3.57
C LEU A 439 -0.73 -21.84 3.39
N LEU A 440 -1.61 -20.90 3.74
CA LEU A 440 -3.01 -20.98 3.39
C LEU A 440 -3.28 -20.08 2.19
N VAL A 441 -3.85 -20.67 1.13
CA VAL A 441 -4.16 -19.99 -0.12
C VAL A 441 -5.65 -20.12 -0.37
N ASP A 442 -6.34 -19.01 -0.61
CA ASP A 442 -7.74 -19.03 -1.02
C ASP A 442 -7.80 -18.85 -2.54
N LEU A 443 -8.36 -19.84 -3.23
CA LEU A 443 -8.52 -19.83 -4.67
C LEU A 443 -9.98 -19.64 -5.03
N VAL A 444 -10.27 -18.66 -5.89
CA VAL A 444 -11.65 -18.25 -6.21
C VAL A 444 -11.93 -18.54 -7.67
N ASP A 445 -13.01 -19.23 -7.98
CA ASP A 445 -13.42 -19.45 -9.37
C ASP A 445 -14.27 -18.31 -9.95
N ASP A 446 -14.71 -18.47 -11.20
CA ASP A 446 -15.60 -17.53 -11.89
C ASP A 446 -17.02 -17.45 -11.29
N GLU A 447 -17.45 -18.44 -10.51
CA GLU A 447 -18.75 -18.47 -9.81
C GLU A 447 -18.67 -17.84 -8.41
N GLY A 448 -17.48 -17.44 -7.96
CA GLY A 448 -17.22 -16.92 -6.62
C GLY A 448 -17.05 -18.00 -5.54
N THR A 449 -16.96 -19.28 -5.90
CA THR A 449 -16.69 -20.34 -4.92
C THR A 449 -15.24 -20.26 -4.46
N VAL A 450 -15.02 -20.32 -3.16
CA VAL A 450 -13.70 -20.26 -2.55
C VAL A 450 -13.23 -21.67 -2.20
N TYR A 451 -12.08 -22.05 -2.76
CA TYR A 451 -11.34 -23.27 -2.44
C TYR A 451 -10.19 -22.90 -1.52
N ARG A 452 -10.29 -23.32 -0.26
CA ARG A 452 -9.24 -23.11 0.73
C ARG A 452 -8.19 -24.21 0.61
N CYS A 453 -7.01 -23.85 0.14
CA CYS A 453 -5.92 -24.74 -0.20
C CYS A 453 -4.73 -24.56 0.75
N TRP A 454 -4.01 -25.64 1.00
CA TRP A 454 -2.78 -25.62 1.79
C TRP A 454 -1.59 -25.86 0.90
N TYR A 455 -0.57 -25.02 1.00
CA TYR A 455 0.71 -25.22 0.33
C TYR A 455 1.76 -25.65 1.34
N ASN A 456 2.49 -26.72 1.02
CA ASN A 456 3.63 -27.18 1.82
C ASN A 456 4.94 -26.82 1.12
N ASN A 457 5.68 -25.86 1.68
CA ASN A 457 6.95 -25.38 1.16
C ASN A 457 8.05 -26.47 1.12
N GLN A 458 8.00 -27.49 1.98
CA GLN A 458 9.03 -28.54 2.01
C GLN A 458 8.93 -29.51 0.83
N ILE A 459 7.71 -29.77 0.36
CA ILE A 459 7.44 -30.73 -0.73
C ILE A 459 6.95 -30.05 -2.02
N GLU A 460 6.86 -28.71 -2.04
CA GLU A 460 6.54 -27.91 -3.22
C GLU A 460 5.15 -28.23 -3.82
N LEU A 461 4.17 -28.55 -2.96
CA LEU A 461 2.83 -28.98 -3.37
C LEU A 461 1.72 -28.16 -2.70
N LEU A 462 0.76 -27.72 -3.51
CA LEU A 462 -0.50 -27.11 -3.11
C LEU A 462 -1.62 -28.16 -3.18
N PHE A 463 -2.38 -28.28 -2.10
CA PHE A 463 -3.43 -29.28 -1.89
C PHE A 463 -4.83 -28.66 -1.94
N GLY A 464 -5.84 -29.43 -2.36
CA GLY A 464 -7.26 -29.05 -2.26
C GLY A 464 -7.93 -28.63 -3.57
N LEU A 465 -7.32 -28.90 -4.73
CA LEU A 465 -7.85 -28.50 -6.04
C LEU A 465 -8.77 -29.54 -6.70
N LYS A 466 -8.94 -30.71 -6.10
CA LYS A 466 -9.63 -31.86 -6.72
C LYS A 466 -11.05 -31.52 -7.20
N GLN A 467 -11.83 -30.90 -6.32
CA GLN A 467 -13.21 -30.52 -6.62
C GLN A 467 -13.29 -29.53 -7.79
N TRP A 468 -12.36 -28.56 -7.82
CA TRP A 468 -12.30 -27.59 -8.90
C TRP A 468 -11.92 -28.25 -10.22
N TYR A 469 -10.87 -29.09 -10.25
CA TYR A 469 -10.43 -29.84 -11.43
C TYR A 469 -11.55 -30.69 -12.04
N ASP A 470 -12.33 -31.39 -11.22
CA ASP A 470 -13.43 -32.23 -11.69
C ASP A 470 -14.58 -31.39 -12.28
N ARG A 471 -14.88 -30.24 -11.68
CA ARG A 471 -15.95 -29.35 -12.16
C ARG A 471 -15.60 -28.72 -13.51
N VAL A 472 -14.39 -28.18 -13.66
CA VAL A 472 -13.94 -27.57 -14.93
C VAL A 472 -13.58 -28.61 -15.99
N LYS A 473 -13.62 -29.90 -15.62
CA LYS A 473 -13.25 -31.04 -16.47
C LYS A 473 -11.83 -30.89 -17.02
N LEU A 474 -10.89 -30.59 -16.12
CA LEU A 474 -9.48 -30.48 -16.48
C LEU A 474 -8.99 -31.79 -17.14
N PRO A 475 -8.22 -31.73 -18.24
CA PRO A 475 -7.70 -32.89 -18.95
C PRO A 475 -7.00 -33.90 -18.03
N GLY A 476 -7.00 -35.17 -18.45
CA GLY A 476 -6.44 -36.26 -17.67
C GLY A 476 -4.94 -36.10 -17.39
N SER A 477 -4.19 -35.43 -18.27
CA SER A 477 -2.80 -34.99 -18.09
C SER A 477 -2.53 -33.81 -19.01
N GLY A 478 -1.67 -32.89 -18.58
CA GLY A 478 -1.26 -31.71 -19.35
C GLY A 478 -2.31 -30.61 -19.43
N GLY A 479 -3.29 -30.60 -18.53
CA GLY A 479 -4.23 -29.48 -18.43
C GLY A 479 -3.54 -28.21 -17.96
N VAL A 480 -3.86 -27.08 -18.60
CA VAL A 480 -3.31 -25.76 -18.29
C VAL A 480 -4.40 -24.88 -17.69
N PHE A 481 -4.08 -24.21 -16.60
CA PHE A 481 -4.93 -23.16 -16.04
C PHE A 481 -4.07 -22.02 -15.49
N TYR A 482 -4.72 -20.93 -15.08
CA TYR A 482 -4.05 -19.74 -14.61
C TYR A 482 -4.49 -19.37 -13.20
N LEU A 483 -3.53 -18.96 -12.37
CA LEU A 483 -3.78 -18.22 -11.13
C LEU A 483 -3.58 -16.74 -11.41
N VAL A 484 -4.60 -15.92 -11.16
CA VAL A 484 -4.53 -14.46 -11.27
C VAL A 484 -4.45 -13.89 -9.85
N PRO A 485 -3.34 -13.26 -9.45
CA PRO A 485 -3.23 -12.68 -8.11
C PRO A 485 -4.27 -11.58 -7.87
N GLU A 486 -5.05 -11.69 -6.79
CA GLU A 486 -6.01 -10.64 -6.38
C GLU A 486 -5.48 -9.86 -5.17
N SER A 487 -5.02 -10.58 -4.16
CA SER A 487 -4.40 -10.04 -2.96
C SER A 487 -3.44 -11.08 -2.38
N PRO A 488 -2.58 -10.74 -1.41
CA PRO A 488 -1.65 -11.71 -0.83
C PRO A 488 -2.37 -12.98 -0.38
N GLY A 489 -1.94 -14.14 -0.88
CA GLY A 489 -2.56 -15.44 -0.57
C GLY A 489 -3.96 -15.69 -1.14
N ARG A 490 -4.45 -14.84 -2.04
CA ARG A 490 -5.73 -15.00 -2.74
C ARG A 490 -5.56 -14.88 -4.25
N TYR A 491 -6.06 -15.87 -4.98
CA TYR A 491 -5.93 -15.92 -6.44
C TYR A 491 -7.24 -16.31 -7.08
N LYS A 492 -7.51 -15.72 -8.25
CA LYS A 492 -8.59 -16.16 -9.12
C LYS A 492 -8.11 -17.31 -10.01
N LEU A 493 -8.90 -18.38 -10.09
CA LEU A 493 -8.72 -19.53 -10.96
C LEU A 493 -9.37 -19.25 -12.32
N VAL A 494 -8.58 -19.42 -13.39
CA VAL A 494 -9.04 -19.25 -14.77
C VAL A 494 -8.65 -20.47 -15.59
N TYR A 495 -9.63 -21.09 -16.26
CA TYR A 495 -9.42 -22.22 -17.16
C TYR A 495 -9.97 -21.92 -18.55
N GLU A 496 -9.10 -21.93 -19.55
CA GLU A 496 -9.42 -21.52 -20.93
C GLU A 496 -9.50 -22.72 -21.89
N GLY A 497 -9.38 -23.96 -21.40
CA GLY A 497 -9.35 -25.15 -22.24
C GLY A 497 -8.00 -25.44 -22.90
N GLU A 498 -6.92 -24.84 -22.39
CA GLU A 498 -5.56 -25.02 -22.93
C GLU A 498 -4.91 -26.32 -22.42
N GLU A 499 -4.07 -26.90 -23.27
CA GLU A 499 -3.31 -28.11 -23.03
C GLU A 499 -1.82 -27.85 -23.28
N ASP A 500 -0.95 -28.43 -22.46
CA ASP A 500 0.50 -28.33 -22.61
C ASP A 500 1.04 -29.53 -23.40
N GLU A 501 1.45 -29.30 -24.64
CA GLU A 501 1.91 -30.35 -25.57
C GLU A 501 3.10 -31.17 -25.02
N ARG A 502 3.88 -30.65 -24.06
CA ARG A 502 5.02 -31.37 -23.47
C ARG A 502 4.61 -32.54 -22.60
N VAL A 503 3.36 -32.55 -22.09
CA VAL A 503 2.87 -33.52 -21.09
C VAL A 503 1.39 -33.89 -21.26
N PHE A 504 0.73 -33.38 -22.29
CA PHE A 504 -0.63 -33.73 -22.66
C PHE A 504 -0.70 -35.18 -23.14
N ILE A 505 -1.67 -35.94 -22.60
CA ILE A 505 -1.91 -37.33 -22.97
C ILE A 505 -3.34 -37.44 -23.48
N GLU A 506 -3.46 -37.80 -24.75
CA GLU A 506 -4.73 -38.02 -25.42
C GLU A 506 -5.64 -39.01 -24.65
N PRO A 507 -6.97 -38.79 -24.59
CA PRO A 507 -7.86 -39.61 -23.76
C PRO A 507 -7.83 -41.11 -24.07
N GLN A 508 -7.67 -41.50 -25.34
CA GLN A 508 -7.55 -42.92 -25.71
C GLN A 508 -6.21 -43.49 -25.26
N ARG A 509 -5.11 -42.75 -25.49
CA ARG A 509 -3.77 -43.14 -25.04
C ARG A 509 -3.72 -43.30 -23.54
N LEU A 510 -4.38 -42.42 -22.79
CA LEU A 510 -4.48 -42.52 -21.33
C LEU A 510 -5.16 -43.83 -20.90
N LYS A 511 -6.24 -44.25 -21.58
CA LYS A 511 -6.88 -45.54 -21.29
C LYS A 511 -5.93 -46.72 -21.53
N ASP A 512 -5.22 -46.71 -22.65
CA ASP A 512 -4.26 -47.76 -23.00
C ASP A 512 -3.14 -47.86 -21.94
N LEU A 513 -2.65 -46.72 -21.43
CA LEU A 513 -1.66 -46.68 -20.34
C LEU A 513 -2.20 -47.20 -19.01
N LEU A 514 -3.48 -46.97 -18.71
CA LEU A 514 -4.13 -47.52 -17.52
C LEU A 514 -4.32 -49.03 -17.63
N GLU A 515 -4.61 -49.58 -18.80
CA GLU A 515 -4.64 -51.03 -19.03
C GLU A 515 -3.24 -51.65 -18.89
N LEU A 516 -2.21 -50.95 -19.38
CA LEU A 516 -0.82 -51.35 -19.19
C LEU A 516 -0.42 -51.32 -17.71
N ARG A 517 -0.90 -50.35 -16.93
CA ARG A 517 -0.68 -50.31 -15.48
C ARG A 517 -1.18 -51.57 -14.79
N GLU A 518 -2.43 -51.95 -15.04
CA GLU A 518 -3.04 -53.15 -14.44
C GLU A 518 -2.22 -54.40 -14.79
N THR A 519 -1.80 -54.51 -16.05
CA THR A 519 -0.95 -55.62 -16.51
C THR A 519 0.41 -55.64 -15.83
N ALA A 520 1.06 -54.47 -15.71
CA ALA A 520 2.38 -54.33 -15.12
C ALA A 520 2.38 -54.59 -13.61
N MET A 521 1.29 -54.27 -12.92
CA MET A 521 1.08 -54.59 -11.50
C MET A 521 0.94 -56.10 -11.27
N MET A 522 0.27 -56.81 -12.17
CA MET A 522 0.02 -58.25 -12.03
C MET A 522 1.21 -59.14 -12.40
N THR A 523 2.14 -58.65 -13.21
CA THR A 523 3.23 -59.45 -13.80
C THR A 523 4.63 -59.03 -13.34
N GLU A 524 4.73 -58.13 -12.35
CA GLU A 524 6.00 -57.58 -11.85
C GLU A 524 6.90 -57.04 -12.99
N THR A 525 6.30 -56.42 -14.01
CA THR A 525 7.04 -55.88 -15.17
C THR A 525 8.08 -54.84 -14.71
N SER A 526 9.29 -54.83 -15.24
CA SER A 526 10.31 -53.82 -14.92
C SER A 526 9.96 -52.44 -15.48
N THR A 527 10.53 -51.37 -14.91
CA THR A 527 10.38 -50.02 -15.48
C THR A 527 11.02 -49.96 -16.87
N TRP A 528 12.13 -50.67 -17.08
CA TRP A 528 12.72 -50.85 -18.40
C TRP A 528 11.73 -51.39 -19.44
N GLU A 529 10.99 -52.45 -19.13
CA GLU A 529 9.95 -53.00 -20.02
C GLU A 529 8.77 -52.04 -20.22
N ILE A 530 8.35 -51.34 -19.16
CA ILE A 530 7.31 -50.30 -19.27
C ILE A 530 7.73 -49.21 -20.25
N VAL A 531 8.97 -48.71 -20.14
CA VAL A 531 9.49 -47.68 -21.07
C VAL A 531 9.47 -48.19 -22.51
N GLN A 532 9.83 -49.45 -22.75
CA GLN A 532 9.73 -50.04 -24.10
C GLN A 532 8.29 -50.05 -24.62
N GLU A 533 7.35 -50.55 -23.82
CA GLU A 533 5.95 -50.66 -24.24
C GLU A 533 5.30 -49.29 -24.48
N VAL A 534 5.59 -48.32 -23.60
CA VAL A 534 5.17 -46.93 -23.79
C VAL A 534 5.73 -46.39 -25.11
N MET A 535 7.03 -46.54 -25.36
CA MET A 535 7.67 -46.03 -26.58
C MET A 535 7.25 -46.76 -27.87
N ARG A 536 6.77 -48.02 -27.81
CA ARG A 536 6.19 -48.71 -28.99
C ARG A 536 4.97 -47.96 -29.54
N GLY A 537 4.24 -47.23 -28.69
CA GLY A 537 3.15 -46.34 -29.10
C GLY A 537 3.61 -45.10 -29.89
N HIS A 538 4.90 -44.75 -29.84
CA HIS A 538 5.46 -43.51 -30.39
C HIS A 538 6.40 -43.77 -31.57
N SER A 539 5.85 -44.21 -32.70
CA SER A 539 6.64 -44.53 -33.91
C SER A 539 7.51 -43.38 -34.46
N LYS A 540 7.12 -42.12 -34.18
CA LYS A 540 7.85 -40.91 -34.59
C LYS A 540 8.82 -40.37 -33.54
N GLY A 541 8.99 -41.09 -32.43
CA GLY A 541 9.74 -40.62 -31.27
C GLY A 541 8.90 -39.75 -30.34
N VAL A 542 9.39 -39.56 -29.11
CA VAL A 542 8.67 -38.89 -28.02
C VAL A 542 9.60 -37.94 -27.26
N PRO A 543 9.14 -36.73 -26.87
CA PRO A 543 9.89 -35.87 -25.96
C PRO A 543 10.08 -36.54 -24.59
N PHE A 544 11.20 -36.30 -23.93
CA PHE A 544 11.49 -36.92 -22.64
C PHE A 544 10.46 -36.55 -21.54
N SER A 545 9.95 -35.32 -21.55
CA SER A 545 8.88 -34.88 -20.63
C SER A 545 7.60 -35.69 -20.78
N LEU A 546 7.15 -35.90 -22.02
CA LEU A 546 5.93 -36.66 -22.31
C LEU A 546 6.12 -38.13 -21.97
N LEU A 547 7.29 -38.70 -22.30
CA LEU A 547 7.62 -40.07 -21.91
C LEU A 547 7.60 -40.25 -20.39
N CYS A 548 8.19 -39.31 -19.62
CA CYS A 548 8.10 -39.34 -18.16
C CYS A 548 6.65 -39.26 -17.67
N ALA A 549 5.82 -38.41 -18.28
CA ALA A 549 4.41 -38.29 -17.92
C ALA A 549 3.65 -39.60 -18.17
N GLU A 550 3.81 -40.22 -19.35
CA GLU A 550 3.16 -41.49 -19.70
C GLU A 550 3.64 -42.66 -18.83
N VAL A 551 4.95 -42.77 -18.59
CA VAL A 551 5.51 -43.82 -17.71
C VAL A 551 4.94 -43.69 -16.30
N ARG A 552 4.81 -42.47 -15.78
CA ARG A 552 4.24 -42.22 -14.44
C ARG A 552 2.78 -42.63 -14.32
N VAL A 553 1.99 -42.56 -15.40
CA VAL A 553 0.63 -43.13 -15.41
C VAL A 553 0.66 -44.63 -15.12
N VAL A 554 1.62 -45.35 -15.72
CA VAL A 554 1.78 -46.80 -15.59
C VAL A 554 2.37 -47.18 -14.24
N ARG A 555 3.47 -46.54 -13.85
CA ARG A 555 4.16 -46.72 -12.58
C ARG A 555 4.83 -45.42 -12.20
N GLN A 556 4.65 -45.00 -10.95
CA GLN A 556 5.36 -43.85 -10.43
C GLN A 556 6.85 -44.13 -10.35
N SER A 557 7.59 -43.77 -11.41
CA SER A 557 9.04 -43.93 -11.51
C SER A 557 9.73 -42.56 -11.41
N SER A 558 10.94 -42.53 -10.86
CA SER A 558 11.76 -41.31 -10.86
C SER A 558 12.11 -40.95 -12.31
N ALA A 559 12.15 -39.66 -12.64
CA ALA A 559 12.59 -39.23 -13.98
C ALA A 559 14.05 -39.63 -14.23
N ARG A 560 14.89 -39.66 -13.17
CA ARG A 560 16.26 -40.15 -13.24
C ARG A 560 16.33 -41.61 -13.66
N LEU A 561 15.44 -42.48 -13.19
CA LEU A 561 15.39 -43.89 -13.62
C LEU A 561 15.03 -43.99 -15.11
N VAL A 562 14.04 -43.23 -15.59
CA VAL A 562 13.67 -43.21 -17.02
C VAL A 562 14.86 -42.72 -17.87
N ALA A 563 15.49 -41.60 -17.48
CA ALA A 563 16.69 -41.07 -18.14
C ALA A 563 17.85 -42.10 -18.17
N SER A 564 18.02 -42.83 -17.06
CA SER A 564 19.04 -43.87 -16.93
C SER A 564 18.77 -45.05 -17.85
N ILE A 565 17.51 -45.48 -17.98
CA ILE A 565 17.08 -46.53 -18.93
C ILE A 565 17.38 -46.11 -20.37
N LEU A 566 16.96 -44.91 -20.75
CA LEU A 566 17.20 -44.36 -22.10
C LEU A 566 18.70 -44.30 -22.42
N SER A 567 19.52 -43.93 -21.44
CA SER A 567 20.97 -43.82 -21.60
C SER A 567 21.70 -45.17 -21.58
N SER A 568 21.16 -46.16 -20.86
CA SER A 568 21.86 -47.41 -20.52
C SER A 568 21.68 -48.54 -21.53
N TYR A 569 20.59 -48.55 -22.30
CA TYR A 569 20.26 -49.69 -23.16
C TYR A 569 20.42 -49.35 -24.64
N HIS A 570 20.87 -50.34 -25.44
CA HIS A 570 21.08 -50.16 -26.87
C HIS A 570 19.81 -49.92 -27.68
N GLY A 571 18.65 -50.32 -27.16
CA GLY A 571 17.35 -50.16 -27.83
C GLY A 571 16.85 -48.71 -27.89
N PHE A 572 17.47 -47.77 -27.16
CA PHE A 572 17.05 -46.38 -27.12
C PHE A 572 18.10 -45.45 -27.72
N TYR A 573 17.64 -44.43 -28.42
CA TYR A 573 18.48 -43.37 -28.97
C TYR A 573 17.69 -42.07 -29.12
N GLU A 574 18.41 -40.96 -29.12
CA GLU A 574 17.86 -39.62 -29.31
C GLU A 574 18.16 -39.14 -30.74
N ARG A 575 17.18 -38.47 -31.36
CA ARG A 575 17.34 -37.78 -32.65
C ARG A 575 16.43 -36.56 -32.73
N GLY A 576 17.02 -35.37 -32.74
CA GLY A 576 16.29 -34.11 -32.98
C GLY A 576 15.38 -33.69 -31.82
N GLY A 577 15.80 -33.94 -30.58
CA GLY A 577 15.06 -33.71 -29.34
C GLY A 577 14.08 -34.82 -28.96
N LEU A 578 13.99 -35.89 -29.75
CA LEU A 578 13.01 -36.96 -29.57
C LEU A 578 13.70 -38.30 -29.29
N TRP A 579 13.15 -39.06 -28.34
CA TRP A 579 13.60 -40.40 -28.01
C TRP A 579 12.87 -41.44 -28.84
N HIS A 580 13.63 -42.40 -29.38
CA HIS A 580 13.12 -43.48 -30.20
C HIS A 580 13.48 -44.84 -29.60
N PHE A 581 12.62 -45.83 -29.84
CA PHE A 581 12.86 -47.22 -29.46
C PHE A 581 13.06 -48.09 -30.71
N ASN A 582 14.16 -48.84 -30.76
CA ASN A 582 14.46 -49.82 -31.80
C ASN A 582 14.48 -51.23 -31.21
N GLU A 583 13.44 -51.99 -31.49
CA GLU A 583 13.24 -53.35 -30.98
C GLU A 583 14.37 -54.32 -31.41
N ARG A 584 14.98 -54.12 -32.59
CA ARG A 584 16.09 -54.98 -33.03
C ARG A 584 17.31 -54.82 -32.13
N ASP A 585 17.59 -53.59 -31.70
CA ASP A 585 18.74 -53.26 -30.87
C ASP A 585 18.48 -53.50 -29.38
N ALA A 586 17.22 -53.63 -28.97
CA ALA A 586 16.84 -53.98 -27.59
C ALA A 586 17.47 -55.31 -27.12
N SER A 587 17.57 -56.28 -28.03
CA SER A 587 18.19 -57.59 -27.77
C SER A 587 19.69 -57.53 -27.40
N LYS A 588 20.38 -56.42 -27.73
CA LYS A 588 21.80 -56.20 -27.37
C LYS A 588 21.98 -55.87 -25.88
N GLY A 589 20.89 -55.57 -25.16
CA GLY A 589 20.90 -55.33 -23.73
C GLY A 589 21.65 -54.06 -23.31
N PHE A 590 22.24 -54.11 -22.12
CA PHE A 590 22.86 -52.96 -21.46
C PHE A 590 24.24 -52.61 -22.04
N LYS A 591 24.48 -51.31 -22.26
CA LYS A 591 25.74 -50.74 -22.75
C LYS A 591 26.84 -50.92 -21.70
N LYS A 592 27.81 -51.81 -21.92
CA LYS A 592 28.91 -52.10 -20.96
C LYS A 592 29.63 -50.85 -20.44
N GLN A 593 29.81 -49.84 -21.29
CA GLN A 593 30.49 -48.58 -20.93
C GLN A 593 29.76 -47.75 -19.88
N LYS A 594 28.45 -47.96 -19.69
CA LYS A 594 27.63 -47.23 -18.71
C LYS A 594 27.74 -47.77 -17.29
N ARG A 595 28.31 -48.99 -17.10
CA ARG A 595 28.39 -49.65 -15.79
C ARG A 595 29.16 -48.85 -14.72
N LYS A 596 30.14 -48.04 -15.13
CA LYS A 596 30.94 -47.22 -14.20
C LYS A 596 30.18 -46.01 -13.63
N TYR A 597 29.03 -45.66 -14.20
CA TYR A 597 28.20 -44.52 -13.80
C TYR A 597 26.96 -44.95 -13.02
N ILE A 598 26.80 -46.24 -12.70
CA ILE A 598 25.66 -46.71 -11.89
C ILE A 598 25.77 -46.09 -10.50
N VAL A 599 24.68 -45.46 -10.04
CA VAL A 599 24.57 -44.90 -8.69
C VAL A 599 24.73 -46.03 -7.68
N LYS A 600 25.69 -45.89 -6.77
CA LYS A 600 25.88 -46.85 -5.68
C LYS A 600 24.90 -46.50 -4.57
N ARG A 601 23.79 -47.23 -4.49
CA ARG A 601 22.83 -47.15 -3.38
C ARG A 601 23.24 -48.01 -2.21
#